data_AF-A0A0D7AZ38-F1
#
_entry.id   AF-A0A0D7AZ38-F1
#
_cell.length_a   1.000
_cell.length_b   1.000
_cell.length_c   1.000
_cell.angle_alpha   90.00
_cell.angle_beta   90.00
_cell.angle_gamma   90.00
#
_symmetry.space_group_name_H-M   'P 1'
#
loop_
_entity.id
_entity.type
_entity.pdbx_description
1 polymer ?
#
loop_
_entity_poly.entity_id
_entity_poly.type
_entity_poly.pdbx_seq_one_letter_code
_entity_poly.pdbx_strand_id
1 'polypeptide(L)'
;MVFTRKVGRPRKHVTVKEGREVTRLRKAAWEAEHMAARSERRRARSTENAHWLTRTLSWSGVDCTVNKMFEDTCFDYPLPTDTRLGTLFRQLKNLYLHIDHAFDDAPSRWFADTADVLLRSRGTVLQDHISFLQSVLRCLQPYFHAMDITHDTFGIFFSKEDVWVREAAQMAERVHAWADNLHTILDAWDAGTLKEILPLVTTV
;
A
#
# COMPACT_ATOMS: atom_id res chain seq x y z
N MET A 1 89.61 -16.66 6.91
CA MET A 1 88.73 -15.60 7.45
C MET A 1 87.29 -15.86 7.01
N VAL A 2 86.37 -15.78 7.96
CA VAL A 2 84.97 -16.19 7.88
C VAL A 2 84.13 -15.03 7.35
N PHE A 3 83.49 -15.18 6.17
CA PHE A 3 82.44 -14.25 5.73
C PHE A 3 81.09 -14.75 6.25
N THR A 4 80.57 -14.06 7.25
CA THR A 4 79.25 -14.32 7.85
C THR A 4 78.14 -14.07 6.83
N ARG A 5 77.37 -15.12 6.51
CA ARG A 5 76.09 -15.05 5.79
C ARG A 5 75.19 -13.99 6.46
N LYS A 6 74.82 -12.93 5.74
CA LYS A 6 73.67 -12.11 6.12
C LYS A 6 72.41 -12.96 5.95
N VAL A 7 71.85 -13.45 7.06
CA VAL A 7 70.54 -14.10 7.12
C VAL A 7 69.47 -13.02 6.97
N GLY A 8 69.28 -12.54 5.75
CA GLY A 8 68.11 -11.75 5.38
C GLY A 8 66.99 -12.67 4.91
N ARG A 9 65.73 -12.35 5.24
CA ARG A 9 64.54 -13.08 4.74
C ARG A 9 64.66 -13.32 3.22
N PRO A 10 64.37 -14.54 2.73
CA PRO A 10 64.33 -14.80 1.30
C PRO A 10 63.43 -13.77 0.61
N ARG A 11 63.94 -13.13 -0.45
CA ARG A 11 63.13 -12.24 -1.27
C ARG A 11 62.01 -13.07 -1.90
N LYS A 12 60.77 -12.64 -1.71
CA LYS A 12 59.56 -13.33 -2.19
C LYS A 12 59.48 -13.42 -3.72
N HIS A 13 60.23 -12.58 -4.44
CA HIS A 13 60.35 -12.56 -5.90
C HIS A 13 61.82 -12.42 -6.30
N VAL A 14 62.23 -13.10 -7.37
CA VAL A 14 63.63 -13.18 -7.82
C VAL A 14 64.08 -11.83 -8.39
N THR A 15 63.17 -11.10 -9.06
CA THR A 15 63.44 -9.75 -9.60
C THR A 15 62.40 -8.70 -9.21
N VAL A 16 62.80 -7.42 -9.24
CA VAL A 16 61.89 -6.28 -9.01
C VAL A 16 60.78 -6.22 -10.08
N LYS A 17 61.08 -6.64 -11.31
CA LYS A 17 60.13 -6.70 -12.42
C LYS A 17 59.04 -7.76 -12.18
N GLU A 18 59.41 -8.95 -11.72
CA GLU A 18 58.44 -9.98 -11.31
C GLU A 18 57.57 -9.52 -10.13
N GLY A 19 58.15 -8.85 -9.14
CA GLY A 19 57.37 -8.32 -8.01
C GLY A 19 56.30 -7.31 -8.45
N ARG A 20 56.63 -6.43 -9.41
CA ARG A 20 55.67 -5.49 -9.99
C ARG A 20 54.58 -6.20 -10.79
N GLU A 21 54.95 -7.20 -11.58
CA GLU A 21 54.01 -7.96 -12.41
C GLU A 21 53.02 -8.77 -11.57
N VAL A 22 53.50 -9.46 -10.52
CA VAL A 22 52.65 -10.20 -9.58
C VAL A 22 51.70 -9.26 -8.82
N THR A 23 52.16 -8.06 -8.46
CA THR A 23 51.32 -7.06 -7.80
C THR A 23 50.25 -6.51 -8.74
N ARG A 24 50.60 -6.28 -10.01
CA ARG A 24 49.66 -5.87 -11.07
C ARG A 24 48.58 -6.92 -11.29
N LEU A 25 48.96 -8.19 -11.40
CA LEU A 25 48.03 -9.31 -11.59
C LEU A 25 47.10 -9.49 -10.38
N ARG A 26 47.62 -9.37 -9.15
CA ARG A 26 46.79 -9.41 -7.94
C ARG A 26 45.79 -8.26 -7.87
N LYS A 27 46.21 -7.04 -8.23
CA LYS A 27 45.33 -5.88 -8.27
C LYS A 27 44.23 -6.05 -9.31
N ALA A 28 44.57 -6.53 -10.51
CA ALA A 28 43.62 -6.81 -11.57
C ALA A 28 42.61 -7.91 -11.18
N ALA A 29 43.07 -8.99 -10.53
CA ALA A 29 42.20 -10.05 -10.03
C ALA A 29 41.24 -9.54 -8.95
N TRP A 30 41.75 -8.74 -8.00
CA TRP A 30 40.94 -8.13 -6.94
C TRP A 30 39.90 -7.14 -7.50
N GLU A 31 40.27 -6.32 -8.48
CA GLU A 31 39.36 -5.39 -9.15
C GLU A 31 38.26 -6.13 -9.92
N ALA A 32 38.60 -7.21 -10.63
CA ALA A 32 37.64 -8.04 -11.34
C ALA A 32 36.63 -8.69 -10.38
N GLU A 33 37.11 -9.23 -9.26
CA GLU A 33 36.27 -9.83 -8.20
C GLU A 33 35.35 -8.78 -7.55
N HIS A 34 35.86 -7.58 -7.26
CA HIS A 34 35.08 -6.50 -6.67
C HIS A 34 34.07 -5.87 -7.65
N MET A 35 34.37 -5.85 -8.95
CA MET A 35 33.43 -5.42 -9.98
C MET A 35 32.30 -6.45 -10.15
N ALA A 36 32.64 -7.74 -10.18
CA ALA A 36 31.66 -8.83 -10.21
C ALA A 36 30.74 -8.77 -8.99
N ALA A 37 31.29 -8.68 -7.77
CA ALA A 37 30.51 -8.57 -6.54
C ALA A 37 29.60 -7.33 -6.50
N ARG A 38 30.06 -6.18 -7.03
CA ARG A 38 29.22 -4.97 -7.16
C ARG A 38 28.10 -5.16 -8.18
N SER A 39 28.37 -5.81 -9.31
CA SER A 39 27.38 -6.15 -10.33
C SER A 39 26.33 -7.13 -9.78
N GLU A 40 26.78 -8.17 -9.07
CA GLU A 40 25.92 -9.16 -8.41
C GLU A 40 24.98 -8.49 -7.40
N ARG A 41 25.51 -7.61 -6.54
CA ARG A 41 24.70 -6.85 -5.56
C ARG A 41 23.68 -5.93 -6.24
N ARG A 42 24.04 -5.32 -7.37
CA ARG A 42 23.09 -4.50 -8.16
C ARG A 42 22.00 -5.36 -8.79
N ARG A 43 22.35 -6.52 -9.35
CA ARG A 43 21.38 -7.47 -9.91
C ARG A 43 20.46 -8.05 -8.84
N ALA A 44 21.01 -8.49 -7.70
CA ALA A 44 20.23 -9.01 -6.57
C ALA A 44 19.20 -7.98 -6.08
N ARG A 45 19.59 -6.71 -5.92
CA ARG A 45 18.65 -5.62 -5.58
C ARG A 45 17.63 -5.35 -6.68
N SER A 46 18.00 -5.52 -7.94
CA SER A 46 17.08 -5.38 -9.08
C SER A 46 16.04 -6.50 -9.08
N THR A 47 16.44 -7.75 -8.85
CA THR A 47 15.52 -8.91 -8.81
C THR A 47 14.60 -8.88 -7.59
N GLU A 48 15.10 -8.46 -6.44
CA GLU A 48 14.31 -8.36 -5.20
C GLU A 48 13.34 -7.17 -5.24
N ASN A 49 13.64 -6.09 -5.98
CA ASN A 49 12.68 -5.00 -6.20
C ASN A 49 11.77 -5.23 -7.43
N ALA A 50 12.15 -6.10 -8.37
CA ALA A 50 11.40 -6.32 -9.60
C ALA A 50 9.96 -6.77 -9.34
N HIS A 51 9.74 -7.70 -8.40
CA HIS A 51 8.39 -8.17 -8.09
C HIS A 51 7.48 -7.08 -7.49
N TRP A 52 8.05 -6.16 -6.70
CA TRP A 52 7.32 -5.01 -6.16
C TRP A 52 7.04 -3.95 -7.22
N LEU A 53 7.96 -3.75 -8.16
CA LEU A 53 7.77 -2.85 -9.30
C LEU A 53 6.69 -3.33 -10.27
N THR A 54 6.35 -4.62 -10.25
CA THR A 54 5.29 -5.23 -11.06
C THR A 54 4.00 -5.51 -10.30
N ARG A 55 3.93 -5.22 -8.99
CA ARG A 55 2.73 -5.50 -8.19
C ARG A 55 1.69 -4.42 -8.47
N THR A 56 0.72 -4.74 -9.31
CA THR A 56 -0.41 -3.88 -9.65
C THR A 56 -1.41 -3.83 -8.49
N LEU A 57 -1.95 -2.65 -8.22
CA LEU A 57 -3.13 -2.53 -7.35
C LEU A 57 -4.36 -3.18 -8.01
N SER A 58 -5.17 -3.84 -7.20
CA SER A 58 -6.44 -4.44 -7.63
C SER A 58 -7.55 -4.05 -6.67
N TRP A 59 -8.76 -3.88 -7.21
CA TRP A 59 -9.98 -3.57 -6.48
C TRP A 59 -11.12 -4.27 -7.19
N SER A 60 -11.93 -5.04 -6.46
CA SER A 60 -13.05 -5.81 -7.00
C SER A 60 -14.18 -4.90 -7.48
N GLY A 61 -14.30 -3.72 -6.88
CA GLY A 61 -15.36 -2.79 -7.20
C GLY A 61 -16.66 -3.15 -6.49
N VAL A 62 -17.66 -2.30 -6.69
CA VAL A 62 -19.00 -2.50 -6.15
C VAL A 62 -19.89 -3.03 -7.27
N ASP A 63 -20.46 -4.22 -7.08
CA ASP A 63 -21.15 -4.99 -8.15
C ASP A 63 -22.57 -4.50 -8.49
N CYS A 64 -23.11 -3.55 -7.74
CA CYS A 64 -24.47 -3.05 -7.95
C CYS A 64 -24.60 -1.54 -7.71
N THR A 65 -25.63 -0.93 -8.31
CA THR A 65 -25.88 0.50 -8.15
C THR A 65 -26.49 0.81 -6.78
N VAL A 66 -26.35 2.06 -6.31
CA VAL A 66 -26.95 2.54 -5.05
C VAL A 66 -28.44 2.14 -4.91
N ASN A 67 -29.25 2.33 -5.96
CA ASN A 67 -30.67 1.96 -5.92
C ASN A 67 -30.88 0.45 -5.72
N LYS A 68 -30.05 -0.38 -6.35
CA LYS A 68 -30.13 -1.83 -6.18
C LYS A 68 -29.75 -2.24 -4.76
N MET A 69 -28.78 -1.57 -4.13
CA MET A 69 -28.40 -1.83 -2.74
C MET A 69 -29.52 -1.56 -1.74
N PHE A 70 -30.33 -0.54 -1.98
CA PHE A 70 -31.44 -0.20 -1.08
C PHE A 70 -32.54 -1.27 -1.04
N GLU A 71 -32.67 -2.01 -2.14
CA GLU A 71 -33.63 -3.11 -2.28
C GLU A 71 -32.98 -4.49 -2.06
N ASP A 72 -31.66 -4.52 -1.87
CA ASP A 72 -30.90 -5.75 -1.79
C ASP A 72 -31.20 -6.54 -0.51
N THR A 73 -31.31 -7.86 -0.69
CA THR A 73 -31.54 -8.84 0.36
C THR A 73 -30.45 -9.90 0.39
N CYS A 74 -29.30 -9.67 -0.25
CA CYS A 74 -28.15 -10.58 -0.22
C CYS A 74 -27.56 -10.78 1.19
N PHE A 75 -27.85 -9.88 2.14
CA PHE A 75 -27.33 -9.92 3.50
C PHE A 75 -28.44 -10.16 4.53
N ASP A 76 -28.17 -11.06 5.47
CA ASP A 76 -29.04 -11.34 6.60
C ASP A 76 -28.49 -10.71 7.89
N TYR A 77 -29.23 -9.79 8.49
CA TYR A 77 -28.89 -9.14 9.75
C TYR A 77 -30.15 -8.68 10.51
N PRO A 78 -30.07 -8.49 11.83
CA PRO A 78 -31.23 -8.10 12.61
C PRO A 78 -31.67 -6.66 12.26
N LEU A 79 -32.98 -6.43 12.30
CA LEU A 79 -33.58 -5.14 11.99
C LEU A 79 -34.39 -4.60 13.17
N PRO A 80 -34.47 -3.27 13.33
CA PRO A 80 -35.40 -2.60 14.23
C PRO A 80 -36.85 -3.04 13.99
N THR A 81 -37.65 -3.11 15.06
CA THR A 81 -39.07 -3.50 14.99
C THR A 81 -39.93 -2.43 14.29
N ASP A 82 -39.57 -1.15 14.43
CA ASP A 82 -40.19 -0.08 13.67
C ASP A 82 -39.83 -0.23 12.19
N THR A 83 -40.84 -0.39 11.34
CA THR A 83 -40.67 -0.66 9.91
C THR A 83 -39.98 0.47 9.17
N ARG A 84 -40.23 1.73 9.54
CA ARG A 84 -39.60 2.90 8.89
C ARG A 84 -38.13 2.99 9.26
N LEU A 85 -37.84 2.81 10.55
CA LEU A 85 -36.48 2.74 11.06
C LEU A 85 -35.72 1.55 10.44
N GLY A 86 -36.38 0.40 10.33
CA GLY A 86 -35.83 -0.80 9.73
C GLY A 86 -35.48 -0.64 8.25
N THR A 87 -36.30 0.10 7.48
CA THR A 87 -35.99 0.41 6.08
C THR A 87 -34.76 1.30 5.94
N LEU A 88 -34.67 2.41 6.69
CA LEU A 88 -33.49 3.29 6.61
C LEU A 88 -32.23 2.60 7.13
N PHE A 89 -32.35 1.83 8.21
CA PHE A 89 -31.23 1.07 8.76
C PHE A 89 -30.71 0.03 7.75
N ARG A 90 -31.61 -0.66 7.05
CA ARG A 90 -31.26 -1.59 5.97
C ARG A 90 -30.49 -0.87 4.84
N GLN A 91 -30.95 0.29 4.42
CA GLN A 91 -30.28 1.07 3.38
C GLN A 91 -28.84 1.44 3.78
N LEU A 92 -28.65 1.94 5.02
CA LEU A 92 -27.33 2.22 5.58
C LEU A 92 -26.44 0.98 5.66
N LYS A 93 -27.00 -0.12 6.19
CA LYS A 93 -26.26 -1.37 6.39
C LYS A 93 -25.84 -1.99 5.06
N ASN A 94 -26.72 -1.98 4.06
CA ASN A 94 -26.39 -2.46 2.72
C ASN A 94 -25.31 -1.62 2.05
N LEU A 95 -25.38 -0.28 2.14
CA LEU A 95 -24.31 0.60 1.65
C LEU A 95 -22.97 0.25 2.32
N TYR A 96 -22.96 0.16 3.65
CA TYR A 96 -21.76 -0.21 4.41
C TYR A 96 -21.19 -1.55 3.95
N LEU A 97 -22.01 -2.61 3.93
CA LEU A 97 -21.56 -3.96 3.61
C LEU A 97 -21.05 -4.08 2.17
N HIS A 98 -21.72 -3.46 1.20
CA HIS A 98 -21.23 -3.51 -0.18
C HIS A 98 -19.91 -2.77 -0.37
N ILE A 99 -19.70 -1.65 0.32
CA ILE A 99 -18.40 -0.95 0.29
C ILE A 99 -17.33 -1.79 1.00
N ASP A 100 -17.64 -2.39 2.14
CA ASP A 100 -16.73 -3.26 2.91
C ASP A 100 -16.30 -4.49 2.09
N HIS A 101 -17.27 -5.15 1.44
CA HIS A 101 -17.03 -6.28 0.52
C HIS A 101 -16.20 -5.89 -0.71
N ALA A 102 -16.34 -4.66 -1.22
CA ALA A 102 -15.48 -4.17 -2.31
C ALA A 102 -14.00 -4.05 -1.89
N PHE A 103 -13.71 -4.10 -0.59
CA PHE A 103 -12.36 -4.18 -0.04
C PHE A 103 -12.03 -5.56 0.55
N ASP A 104 -12.68 -6.62 0.07
CA ASP A 104 -12.49 -8.01 0.51
C ASP A 104 -12.68 -8.18 2.04
N ASP A 105 -13.64 -7.46 2.63
CA ASP A 105 -13.95 -7.46 4.07
C ASP A 105 -12.78 -7.02 4.98
N ALA A 106 -11.77 -6.38 4.39
CA ALA A 106 -10.60 -5.91 5.10
C ALA A 106 -10.09 -4.55 4.55
N PRO A 107 -10.88 -3.46 4.64
CA PRO A 107 -10.46 -2.13 4.18
C PRO A 107 -9.10 -1.69 4.71
N SER A 108 -8.84 -1.83 6.02
CA SER A 108 -7.55 -1.45 6.62
C SER A 108 -6.38 -2.21 6.00
N ARG A 109 -6.57 -3.50 5.68
CA ARG A 109 -5.54 -4.30 5.01
C ARG A 109 -5.33 -3.84 3.57
N TRP A 110 -6.41 -3.57 2.84
CA TRP A 110 -6.32 -3.05 1.48
C TRP A 110 -5.58 -1.71 1.43
N PHE A 111 -5.85 -0.79 2.36
CA PHE A 111 -5.12 0.48 2.47
C PHE A 111 -3.64 0.28 2.84
N ALA A 112 -3.33 -0.61 3.78
CA ALA A 112 -1.95 -0.91 4.16
C ALA A 112 -1.16 -1.52 2.98
N ASP A 113 -1.72 -2.51 2.29
CA ASP A 113 -1.14 -3.13 1.11
C ASP A 113 -0.95 -2.09 -0.02
N THR A 114 -1.93 -1.21 -0.22
CA THR A 114 -1.86 -0.11 -1.19
C THR A 114 -0.73 0.85 -0.83
N ALA A 115 -0.61 1.26 0.43
CA ALA A 115 0.43 2.17 0.88
C ALA A 115 1.83 1.58 0.68
N ASP A 116 2.01 0.28 0.96
CA ASP A 116 3.26 -0.44 0.72
C ASP A 116 3.65 -0.49 -0.77
N VAL A 117 2.68 -0.72 -1.65
CA VAL A 117 2.89 -0.68 -3.11
C VAL A 117 3.26 0.73 -3.55
N LEU A 118 2.55 1.75 -3.08
CA LEU A 118 2.83 3.15 -3.44
C LEU A 118 4.20 3.61 -2.92
N LEU A 119 4.63 3.20 -1.72
CA LEU A 119 5.94 3.52 -1.15
C LEU A 119 7.08 3.02 -2.03
N ARG A 120 6.91 1.86 -2.67
CA ARG A 120 7.92 1.22 -3.53
C ARG A 120 7.83 1.67 -4.99
N SER A 121 6.65 2.13 -5.42
CA SER A 121 6.39 2.63 -6.78
C SER A 121 7.14 3.92 -7.11
N ARG A 122 7.52 4.08 -8.39
CA ARG A 122 8.26 5.24 -8.92
C ARG A 122 7.86 5.53 -10.38
N GLY A 123 8.04 6.77 -10.81
CA GLY A 123 7.89 7.17 -12.21
C GLY A 123 6.48 6.91 -12.75
N THR A 124 6.39 6.38 -13.97
CA THR A 124 5.12 6.08 -14.65
C THR A 124 4.26 5.09 -13.89
N VAL A 125 4.86 4.06 -13.26
CA VAL A 125 4.12 3.06 -12.46
C VAL A 125 3.40 3.70 -11.28
N LEU A 126 4.05 4.66 -10.62
CA LEU A 126 3.39 5.40 -9.52
C LEU A 126 2.22 6.23 -10.05
N GLN A 127 2.39 6.90 -11.19
CA GLN A 127 1.33 7.68 -11.83
C GLN A 127 0.14 6.79 -12.23
N ASP A 128 0.40 5.58 -12.72
CA ASP A 128 -0.63 4.60 -13.06
C ASP A 128 -1.41 4.17 -11.81
N HIS A 129 -0.71 3.89 -10.70
CA HIS A 129 -1.35 3.57 -9.42
C HIS A 129 -2.18 4.73 -8.86
N ILE A 130 -1.71 5.97 -8.97
CA ILE A 130 -2.51 7.14 -8.56
C ILE A 130 -3.75 7.29 -9.45
N SER A 131 -3.62 7.13 -10.75
CA SER A 131 -4.75 7.20 -11.70
C SER A 131 -5.78 6.10 -11.42
N PHE A 132 -5.32 4.92 -11.02
CA PHE A 132 -6.17 3.83 -10.55
C PHE A 132 -6.93 4.23 -9.28
N LEU A 133 -6.26 4.77 -8.25
CA LEU A 133 -6.91 5.21 -7.00
C LEU A 133 -7.92 6.34 -7.23
N GLN A 134 -7.63 7.29 -8.12
CA GLN A 134 -8.60 8.30 -8.54
C GLN A 134 -9.84 7.70 -9.20
N SER A 135 -9.68 6.57 -9.90
CA SER A 135 -10.80 5.86 -10.51
C SER A 135 -11.62 5.12 -9.45
N VAL A 136 -10.97 4.48 -8.48
CA VAL A 136 -11.64 3.89 -7.30
C VAL A 136 -12.46 4.94 -6.56
N LEU A 137 -11.88 6.08 -6.22
CA LEU A 137 -12.57 7.17 -5.53
C LEU A 137 -13.78 7.67 -6.32
N ARG A 138 -13.63 7.92 -7.62
CA ARG A 138 -14.74 8.35 -8.50
C ARG A 138 -15.86 7.32 -8.54
N CYS A 139 -15.53 6.03 -8.55
CA CYS A 139 -16.52 4.96 -8.50
C CYS A 139 -17.23 4.91 -7.14
N LEU A 140 -16.53 5.16 -6.03
CA LEU A 140 -17.09 5.11 -4.67
C LEU A 140 -17.91 6.35 -4.29
N GLN A 141 -17.63 7.49 -4.90
CA GLN A 141 -18.22 8.78 -4.54
C GLN A 141 -19.76 8.81 -4.48
N PRO A 142 -20.52 8.17 -5.41
CA PRO A 142 -21.97 8.08 -5.30
C PRO A 142 -22.45 7.32 -4.06
N TYR A 143 -21.68 6.32 -3.60
CA TYR A 143 -22.02 5.52 -2.43
C TYR A 143 -21.71 6.26 -1.13
N PHE A 144 -20.59 7.00 -1.08
CA PHE A 144 -20.28 7.90 0.03
C PHE A 144 -21.35 8.98 0.19
N HIS A 145 -21.76 9.61 -0.92
CA HIS A 145 -22.83 10.59 -0.90
C HIS A 145 -24.18 10.00 -0.47
N ALA A 146 -24.49 8.77 -0.91
CA ALA A 146 -25.69 8.06 -0.46
C ALA A 146 -25.63 7.74 1.04
N MET A 147 -24.46 7.39 1.57
CA MET A 147 -24.24 7.17 2.99
C MET A 147 -24.51 8.45 3.79
N ASP A 148 -24.00 9.60 3.36
CA ASP A 148 -24.26 10.91 3.99
C ASP A 148 -25.76 11.19 4.09
N ILE A 149 -26.45 11.15 2.95
CA ILE A 149 -27.88 11.47 2.88
C ILE A 149 -28.69 10.51 3.76
N THR A 150 -28.40 9.22 3.69
CA THR A 150 -29.16 8.21 4.42
C THR A 150 -28.90 8.33 5.92
N HIS A 151 -27.66 8.64 6.33
CA HIS A 151 -27.29 8.81 7.73
C HIS A 151 -27.90 10.09 8.32
N ASP A 152 -27.84 11.21 7.59
CA ASP A 152 -28.49 12.46 8.00
C ASP A 152 -30.00 12.28 8.13
N THR A 153 -30.63 11.60 7.17
CA THR A 153 -32.05 11.25 7.22
C THR A 153 -32.35 10.40 8.45
N PHE A 154 -31.54 9.39 8.71
CA PHE A 154 -31.66 8.52 9.88
C PHE A 154 -31.58 9.33 11.18
N GLY A 155 -30.60 10.24 11.31
CA GLY A 155 -30.41 11.10 12.48
C GLY A 155 -31.57 12.07 12.73
N ILE A 156 -32.17 12.63 11.66
CA ILE A 156 -33.33 13.53 11.76
C ILE A 156 -34.56 12.80 12.32
N PHE A 157 -34.83 11.59 11.83
CA PHE A 157 -36.06 10.87 12.19
C PHE A 157 -35.92 10.03 13.47
N PHE A 158 -34.70 9.65 13.85
CA PHE A 158 -34.46 8.65 14.90
C PHE A 158 -33.31 9.07 15.83
N SER A 159 -33.56 10.11 16.64
CA SER A 159 -32.59 10.72 17.55
C SER A 159 -32.54 10.11 18.96
N LYS A 160 -33.33 9.07 19.25
CA LYS A 160 -33.32 8.41 20.56
C LYS A 160 -32.11 7.49 20.64
N GLU A 161 -31.26 7.66 21.65
CA GLU A 161 -30.12 6.79 21.88
C GLU A 161 -30.59 5.33 22.04
N ASP A 162 -30.33 4.52 21.01
CA ASP A 162 -30.55 3.08 20.96
C ASP A 162 -29.35 2.41 20.28
N VAL A 163 -29.24 1.09 20.40
CA VAL A 163 -28.20 0.27 19.76
C VAL A 163 -28.11 0.57 18.26
N TRP A 164 -29.25 0.71 17.59
CA TRP A 164 -29.32 0.97 16.15
C TRP A 164 -28.71 2.32 15.74
N VAL A 165 -28.89 3.35 16.56
CA VAL A 165 -28.33 4.68 16.29
C VAL A 165 -26.82 4.67 16.42
N ARG A 166 -26.29 3.98 17.44
CA ARG A 166 -24.84 3.81 17.61
C ARG A 166 -24.22 3.02 16.45
N GLU A 167 -24.89 1.94 16.03
CA GLU A 167 -24.42 1.14 14.91
C GLU A 167 -24.46 1.94 13.59
N ALA A 168 -25.53 2.67 13.33
CA ALA A 168 -25.64 3.57 12.17
C ALA A 168 -24.50 4.60 12.13
N ALA A 169 -24.22 5.25 13.27
CA ALA A 169 -23.14 6.22 13.39
C ALA A 169 -21.76 5.60 13.13
N GLN A 170 -21.49 4.41 13.70
CA GLN A 170 -20.23 3.69 13.48
C GLN A 170 -20.02 3.30 12.01
N MET A 171 -21.08 2.88 11.32
CA MET A 171 -21.00 2.54 9.90
C MET A 171 -20.69 3.77 9.05
N ALA A 172 -21.35 4.90 9.31
CA ALA A 172 -21.07 6.16 8.61
C ALA A 172 -19.63 6.61 8.87
N GLU A 173 -19.19 6.65 10.13
CA GLU A 173 -17.82 7.03 10.53
C GLU A 173 -16.75 6.17 9.81
N ARG A 174 -16.97 4.85 9.73
CA ARG A 174 -16.05 3.95 9.02
C ARG A 174 -15.98 4.24 7.52
N VAL A 175 -17.13 4.42 6.88
CA VAL A 175 -17.18 4.73 5.45
C VAL A 175 -16.51 6.08 5.15
N HIS A 176 -16.71 7.08 6.02
CA HIS A 176 -16.01 8.36 5.93
C HIS A 176 -14.51 8.21 6.13
N ALA A 177 -14.06 7.45 7.11
CA ALA A 177 -12.64 7.17 7.30
C ALA A 177 -12.01 6.52 6.05
N TRP A 178 -12.73 5.64 5.34
CA TRP A 178 -12.23 5.06 4.08
C TRP A 178 -12.15 6.10 2.95
N ALA A 179 -13.14 6.98 2.84
CA ALA A 179 -13.12 8.09 1.90
C ALA A 179 -11.95 9.05 2.20
N ASP A 180 -11.77 9.42 3.47
CA ASP A 180 -10.71 10.30 3.94
C ASP A 180 -9.33 9.70 3.71
N ASN A 181 -9.16 8.39 3.86
CA ASN A 181 -7.91 7.71 3.53
C ASN A 181 -7.57 7.82 2.03
N LEU A 182 -8.55 7.63 1.15
CA LEU A 182 -8.35 7.83 -0.30
C LEU A 182 -7.99 9.28 -0.62
N HIS A 183 -8.75 10.25 -0.07
CA HIS A 183 -8.47 11.67 -0.25
C HIS A 183 -7.08 12.04 0.27
N THR A 184 -6.72 11.60 1.47
CA THR A 184 -5.41 11.87 2.08
C THR A 184 -4.26 11.39 1.21
N ILE A 185 -4.36 10.19 0.62
CA ILE A 185 -3.34 9.66 -0.30
C ILE A 185 -3.25 10.52 -1.58
N LEU A 186 -4.38 10.87 -2.17
CA LEU A 186 -4.45 11.61 -3.43
C LEU A 186 -4.00 13.07 -3.26
N ASP A 187 -4.42 13.73 -2.19
CA ASP A 187 -4.02 15.11 -1.87
C ASP A 187 -2.52 15.18 -1.56
N ALA A 188 -1.97 14.17 -0.87
CA ALA A 188 -0.53 14.08 -0.62
C ALA A 188 0.29 13.86 -1.89
N TRP A 189 -0.29 13.19 -2.90
CA TRP A 189 0.33 13.11 -4.23
C TRP A 189 0.38 14.49 -4.90
N ASP A 190 -0.73 15.22 -4.92
CA ASP A 190 -0.81 16.54 -5.54
C ASP A 190 0.08 17.57 -4.82
N ALA A 191 0.23 17.45 -3.49
CA ALA A 191 1.12 18.27 -2.68
C ALA A 191 2.61 17.86 -2.73
N GLY A 192 2.93 16.70 -3.32
CA GLY A 192 4.30 16.16 -3.37
C GLY A 192 4.82 15.57 -2.04
N THR A 193 3.95 15.37 -1.05
CA THR A 193 4.26 14.84 0.29
C THR A 193 3.91 13.37 0.48
N LEU A 194 3.47 12.68 -0.58
CA LEU A 194 2.98 11.30 -0.54
C LEU A 194 3.83 10.34 0.32
N LYS A 195 5.15 10.35 0.15
CA LYS A 195 6.04 9.41 0.88
C LYS A 195 6.09 9.65 2.40
N GLU A 196 5.74 10.84 2.86
CA GLU A 196 5.67 11.20 4.29
C GLU A 196 4.35 10.71 4.91
N ILE A 197 3.28 10.71 4.13
CA ILE A 197 1.92 10.35 4.57
C ILE A 197 1.70 8.84 4.55
N LEU A 198 2.21 8.13 3.55
CA LEU A 198 1.97 6.68 3.39
C LEU A 198 2.28 5.83 4.64
N PRO A 199 3.36 6.07 5.41
CA PRO A 199 3.61 5.33 6.66
C PRO A 199 2.51 5.51 7.72
N LEU A 200 1.84 6.67 7.74
CA LEU A 200 0.78 6.97 8.73
C LEU A 200 -0.51 6.21 8.39
N VAL A 201 -0.80 6.03 7.10
CA VAL A 201 -1.95 5.27 6.61
C VAL A 201 -1.88 3.79 7.00
N THR A 202 -0.67 3.24 7.19
CA THR A 202 -0.49 1.83 7.59
C THR A 202 -0.72 1.55 9.08
N THR A 203 -0.85 2.59 9.90
CA THR A 203 -0.93 2.47 11.38
C THR A 203 -2.33 2.64 11.95
N VAL A 204 -3.33 2.88 11.10
CA VAL A 204 -4.75 3.08 11.46
C VAL A 204 -5.55 1.85 11.02
#